data_AF-A0A917EFQ9-F1
#
_entry.id   AF-A0A917EFQ9-F1
#
_cell.length_a   1.000
_cell.length_b   1.000
_cell.length_c   1.000
_cell.angle_alpha   90.00
_cell.angle_beta   90.00
_cell.angle_gamma   90.00
#
_symmetry.space_group_name_H-M   'P 1'
#
loop_
_entity.id
_entity.type
_entity.pdbx_description
1 polymer ?
#
loop_
_entity_poly.entity_id
_entity_poly.type
_entity_poly.pdbx_seq_one_letter_code
_entity_poly.pdbx_strand_id
1 'polypeptide(L)'
;MAYEVLRKGKVIMSFSTEREAVRYIEQKTGFFFGEPVHYYEIRKTGCYLTTAAVDHMGLTDDGVELMALREFRDHYLLTFEEGKQDVEHYYQIAPQLVDIIQQSDRRTELLNSIYQDLILPCLTLIKEEKFSETHQLYKNYTLALEKELLH
;
A
#
# COMPACT_ATOMS: atom_id res chain seq x y z
N MET A 1 -5.89 5.12 -5.25
CA MET A 1 -5.61 3.70 -4.92
C MET A 1 -6.45 2.85 -5.84
N ALA A 2 -5.96 1.68 -6.24
CA ALA A 2 -6.77 0.71 -6.97
C ALA A 2 -7.17 -0.45 -6.04
N TYR A 3 -8.30 -1.07 -6.34
CA TYR A 3 -8.81 -2.25 -5.63
C TYR A 3 -8.97 -3.37 -6.63
N GLU A 4 -8.06 -4.33 -6.59
CA GLU A 4 -8.09 -5.50 -7.46
C GLU A 4 -8.91 -6.60 -6.80
N VAL A 5 -9.88 -7.14 -7.54
CA VAL A 5 -10.58 -8.36 -7.15
C VAL A 5 -9.81 -9.54 -7.71
N LEU A 6 -9.36 -10.42 -6.82
CA LEU A 6 -8.75 -11.70 -7.15
C LEU A 6 -9.82 -12.79 -7.03
N ARG A 7 -9.74 -13.79 -7.91
CA ARG A 7 -10.50 -15.05 -7.82
C ARG A 7 -9.51 -16.20 -7.80
N LYS A 8 -9.46 -16.96 -6.71
CA LYS A 8 -8.47 -18.06 -6.50
C LYS A 8 -7.04 -17.60 -6.79
N GLY A 9 -6.67 -16.44 -6.26
CA GLY A 9 -5.32 -15.84 -6.40
C GLY A 9 -5.02 -15.19 -7.75
N LYS A 10 -5.98 -15.10 -8.69
CA LYS A 10 -5.79 -14.40 -9.98
C LYS A 10 -6.62 -13.13 -10.04
N VAL A 11 -5.99 -12.00 -10.37
CA VAL A 11 -6.69 -10.72 -10.61
C VAL A 11 -7.68 -10.89 -11.77
N ILE A 12 -8.94 -10.52 -11.55
CA ILE A 12 -10.01 -10.60 -12.55
C ILE A 12 -10.66 -9.25 -12.85
N MET A 13 -10.50 -8.26 -11.97
CA MET A 13 -11.06 -6.92 -12.13
C MET A 13 -10.30 -5.92 -11.27
N SER A 14 -10.30 -4.64 -11.65
CA SER A 14 -9.74 -3.54 -10.86
C SER A 14 -10.76 -2.39 -10.77
N PHE A 15 -10.82 -1.75 -9.60
CA PHE A 15 -11.78 -0.69 -9.27
C PHE A 15 -11.07 0.50 -8.64
N SER A 16 -11.72 1.67 -8.72
CA SER A 16 -11.22 2.90 -8.09
C SER A 16 -11.58 2.99 -6.60
N THR A 17 -12.62 2.28 -6.17
CA THR A 17 -13.08 2.27 -4.76
C THR A 17 -13.32 0.85 -4.25
N GLU A 18 -13.10 0.63 -2.95
CA GLU A 18 -13.39 -0.64 -2.29
C GLU A 18 -14.87 -1.01 -2.41
N ARG A 19 -15.76 -0.01 -2.29
CA ARG A 19 -17.20 -0.20 -2.40
C ARG A 19 -17.62 -0.78 -3.75
N GLU A 20 -16.99 -0.37 -4.84
CA GLU A 20 -17.24 -0.93 -6.18
C GLU A 20 -16.76 -2.38 -6.27
N ALA A 21 -15.58 -2.68 -5.70
CA ALA A 21 -15.03 -4.03 -5.64
C ALA A 21 -15.91 -4.99 -4.82
N VAL A 22 -16.39 -4.54 -3.66
CA VAL A 22 -17.33 -5.30 -2.81
C VAL A 22 -18.63 -5.57 -3.56
N ARG A 23 -19.23 -4.54 -4.16
CA ARG A 23 -20.48 -4.68 -4.94
C ARG A 23 -20.33 -5.68 -6.09
N TYR A 24 -19.16 -5.69 -6.74
CA TYR A 24 -18.87 -6.67 -7.78
C TYR A 24 -18.87 -8.10 -7.24
N ILE A 25 -18.25 -8.36 -6.08
CA ILE A 25 -18.26 -9.70 -5.44
C ILE A 25 -19.67 -10.10 -5.01
N GLU A 26 -20.44 -9.19 -4.40
CA GLU A 26 -21.83 -9.44 -4.02
C GLU A 26 -22.69 -9.87 -5.22
N GLN A 27 -22.49 -9.23 -6.39
CA GLN A 27 -23.19 -9.61 -7.62
C GLN A 27 -22.81 -11.03 -8.08
N LYS A 28 -21.56 -11.48 -7.88
CA LYS A 28 -21.09 -12.81 -8.27
C LYS A 28 -21.48 -13.92 -7.29
N THR A 29 -21.77 -13.57 -6.05
CA THR A 29 -21.97 -14.51 -4.94
C THR A 29 -23.44 -14.60 -4.48
N GLY A 30 -24.25 -13.56 -4.71
CA GLY A 30 -25.60 -13.42 -4.15
C GLY A 30 -26.77 -14.10 -4.88
N PHE A 31 -26.53 -14.99 -5.87
CA PHE A 31 -27.60 -15.69 -6.60
C PHE A 31 -27.62 -17.20 -6.30
N PHE A 32 -28.72 -17.90 -6.63
CA PHE A 32 -28.89 -19.36 -6.40
C PHE A 32 -27.76 -20.26 -6.94
N PHE A 33 -26.91 -19.75 -7.84
CA PHE A 33 -25.70 -20.38 -8.38
C PHE A 33 -24.44 -19.51 -8.22
N GLY A 34 -24.44 -18.61 -7.24
CA GLY A 34 -23.32 -17.73 -6.94
C GLY A 34 -22.10 -18.54 -6.54
N GLU A 35 -20.93 -18.04 -6.90
CA GLU A 35 -19.68 -18.67 -6.46
C GLU A 35 -19.51 -18.47 -4.95
N PRO A 36 -18.78 -19.36 -4.25
CA PRO A 36 -18.47 -19.16 -2.85
C PRO A 36 -17.68 -17.85 -2.63
N VAL A 37 -18.11 -17.05 -1.66
CA VAL A 37 -17.45 -15.75 -1.33
C VAL A 37 -15.96 -15.92 -1.05
N HIS A 38 -15.56 -17.01 -0.38
CA HIS A 38 -14.17 -17.29 -0.04
C HIS A 38 -13.25 -17.57 -1.25
N TYR A 39 -13.79 -17.61 -2.48
CA TYR A 39 -12.96 -17.63 -3.69
C TYR A 39 -12.44 -16.25 -4.08
N TYR A 40 -13.00 -15.19 -3.51
CA TYR A 40 -12.68 -13.82 -3.85
C TYR A 40 -11.89 -13.15 -2.74
N GLU A 41 -11.00 -12.27 -3.17
CA GLU A 41 -10.19 -11.41 -2.30
C GLU A 41 -10.15 -10.02 -2.94
N ILE A 42 -10.20 -8.97 -2.13
CA ILE A 42 -9.96 -7.60 -2.57
C ILE A 42 -8.57 -7.21 -2.09
N ARG A 43 -7.69 -6.91 -3.04
CA ARG A 43 -6.35 -6.40 -2.75
C ARG A 43 -6.28 -4.92 -3.10
N LYS A 44 -5.83 -4.11 -2.13
CA LYS A 44 -5.56 -2.69 -2.34
C LYS A 44 -4.18 -2.54 -2.99
N THR A 45 -4.12 -1.95 -4.18
CA THR A 45 -2.90 -1.80 -4.99
C THR A 45 -2.61 -0.34 -5.35
N GLY A 46 -1.37 -0.08 -5.77
CA GLY A 46 -0.91 1.25 -6.19
C GLY A 46 -0.33 2.10 -5.06
N CYS A 47 0.28 1.49 -4.05
CA CYS A 47 1.06 2.22 -3.05
C CYS A 47 2.54 1.89 -3.21
N TYR A 48 3.41 2.91 -3.11
CA TYR A 48 4.83 2.74 -3.44
C TYR A 48 5.55 1.82 -2.45
N LEU A 49 5.04 1.66 -1.21
CA LEU A 49 5.58 0.70 -0.24
C LEU A 49 5.45 -0.74 -0.73
N THR A 50 4.26 -1.12 -1.19
CA THR A 50 4.01 -2.48 -1.70
C THR A 50 4.68 -2.68 -3.06
N THR A 51 4.70 -1.65 -3.91
CA THR A 51 5.42 -1.72 -5.20
C THR A 51 6.93 -1.90 -5.01
N ALA A 52 7.55 -1.19 -4.05
CA ALA A 52 8.97 -1.34 -3.76
C ALA A 52 9.29 -2.71 -3.12
N ALA A 53 8.45 -3.19 -2.21
CA ALA A 53 8.70 -4.46 -1.53
C ALA A 53 8.37 -5.70 -2.39
N VAL A 54 7.21 -5.72 -3.04
CA VAL A 54 6.71 -6.88 -3.78
C VAL A 54 7.22 -6.87 -5.21
N ASP A 55 6.92 -5.81 -5.97
CA ASP A 55 7.22 -5.80 -7.41
C ASP A 55 8.71 -5.67 -7.71
N HIS A 56 9.48 -5.06 -6.79
CA HIS A 56 10.91 -4.79 -6.98
C HIS A 56 11.81 -5.75 -6.19
N MET A 57 11.53 -5.99 -4.91
CA MET A 57 12.35 -6.90 -4.09
C MET A 57 11.87 -8.36 -4.12
N GLY A 58 10.72 -8.66 -4.74
CA GLY A 58 10.18 -10.01 -4.83
C GLY A 58 9.68 -10.56 -3.49
N LEU A 59 9.40 -9.68 -2.52
CA LEU A 59 8.85 -10.09 -1.24
C LEU A 59 7.38 -10.52 -1.39
N THR A 60 6.93 -11.38 -0.49
CA THR A 60 5.51 -11.70 -0.38
C THR A 60 4.75 -10.48 0.13
N ASP A 61 3.61 -10.16 -0.50
CA ASP A 61 2.77 -9.03 -0.10
C ASP A 61 2.31 -9.12 1.37
N ASP A 62 2.16 -10.35 1.86
CA ASP A 62 1.82 -10.68 3.25
C ASP A 62 3.06 -11.03 4.11
N GLY A 63 4.25 -10.60 3.70
CA GLY A 63 5.45 -10.75 4.50
C GLY A 63 5.30 -10.08 5.87
N VAL A 64 5.86 -10.69 6.92
CA VAL A 64 5.75 -10.21 8.31
C VAL A 64 6.19 -8.74 8.42
N GLU A 65 7.21 -8.37 7.65
CA GLU A 65 7.74 -7.02 7.55
C GLU A 65 6.70 -6.04 6.99
N LEU A 66 6.13 -6.34 5.81
CA LEU A 66 5.11 -5.48 5.21
C LEU A 66 3.85 -5.39 6.07
N MET A 67 3.47 -6.49 6.71
CA MET A 67 2.37 -6.49 7.68
C MET A 67 2.66 -5.54 8.84
N ALA A 68 3.86 -5.58 9.44
CA ALA A 68 4.21 -4.67 10.53
C ALA A 68 4.12 -3.18 10.11
N LEU A 69 4.57 -2.84 8.90
CA LEU A 69 4.48 -1.48 8.38
C LEU A 69 3.03 -1.06 8.08
N ARG A 70 2.21 -1.97 7.57
CA ARG A 70 0.77 -1.76 7.35
C ARG A 70 0.03 -1.57 8.67
N GLU A 71 0.31 -2.41 9.66
CA GLU A 71 -0.24 -2.28 11.03
C GLU A 71 0.14 -0.94 11.66
N PHE A 72 1.39 -0.49 11.50
CA PHE A 72 1.80 0.83 11.93
C PHE A 72 0.99 1.94 11.27
N ARG A 73 0.83 1.91 9.94
CA ARG A 73 0.10 2.93 9.19
C ARG A 73 -1.41 2.91 9.45
N ASP A 74 -2.03 1.74 9.34
CA ASP A 74 -3.48 1.57 9.30
C ASP A 74 -4.10 1.37 10.69
N HIS A 75 -3.30 1.14 11.74
CA HIS A 75 -3.78 1.08 13.12
C HIS A 75 -3.13 2.12 14.01
N TYR A 76 -1.79 2.13 14.14
CA TYR A 76 -1.12 3.03 15.09
C TYR A 76 -1.33 4.52 14.74
N LEU A 77 -1.05 4.92 13.50
CA LEU A 77 -1.20 6.33 13.09
C LEU A 77 -2.65 6.82 13.16
N LEU A 78 -3.63 5.92 13.05
CA LEU A 78 -5.05 6.30 13.14
C LEU A 78 -5.52 6.58 14.56
N THR A 79 -4.69 6.31 15.58
CA THR A 79 -5.05 6.56 16.99
C THR A 79 -4.99 8.04 17.39
N PHE A 80 -4.38 8.90 16.57
CA PHE A 80 -4.24 10.33 16.84
C PHE A 80 -4.44 11.18 15.57
N GLU A 81 -4.77 12.47 15.76
CA GLU A 81 -5.30 13.31 14.69
C GLU A 81 -4.29 13.61 13.57
N GLU A 82 -3.05 13.96 13.93
CA GLU A 82 -1.99 14.21 12.95
C GLU A 82 -1.68 12.96 12.12
N GLY A 83 -1.63 11.78 12.75
CA GLY A 83 -1.37 10.53 12.06
C GLY A 83 -2.47 10.18 11.05
N LYS A 84 -3.74 10.45 11.35
CA LYS A 84 -4.83 10.31 10.37
C LYS A 84 -4.63 11.20 9.15
N GLN A 85 -4.26 12.46 9.35
CA GLN A 85 -4.01 13.41 8.26
C GLN A 85 -2.85 12.95 7.38
N ASP A 86 -1.77 12.46 8.00
CA ASP A 86 -0.61 11.94 7.27
C ASP A 86 -0.94 10.66 6.48
N VAL A 87 -1.79 9.77 7.03
CA VAL A 87 -2.26 8.56 6.33
C VAL A 87 -3.19 8.91 5.18
N GLU A 88 -4.10 9.87 5.36
CA GLU A 88 -4.98 10.37 4.30
C GLU A 88 -4.17 10.97 3.15
N HIS A 89 -3.22 11.84 3.47
CA HIS A 89 -2.31 12.44 2.49
C HIS A 89 -1.51 11.37 1.74
N TYR A 90 -0.94 10.40 2.45
CA TYR A 90 -0.24 9.26 1.84
C TYR A 90 -1.14 8.54 0.81
N TYR A 91 -2.38 8.22 1.18
CA TYR A 91 -3.28 7.50 0.27
C TYR A 91 -3.70 8.32 -0.95
N GLN A 92 -3.74 9.65 -0.82
CA GLN A 92 -4.02 10.57 -1.91
C GLN A 92 -2.89 10.61 -2.95
N ILE A 93 -1.64 10.68 -2.49
CA ILE A 93 -0.49 10.89 -3.40
C ILE A 93 0.14 9.58 -3.90
N ALA A 94 0.09 8.50 -3.11
CA ALA A 94 0.83 7.27 -3.40
C ALA A 94 0.55 6.66 -4.79
N PRO A 95 -0.71 6.65 -5.32
CA PRO A 95 -0.97 6.14 -6.66
C PRO A 95 -0.29 6.95 -7.76
N GLN A 96 -0.29 8.29 -7.63
CA GLN A 96 0.35 9.18 -8.60
C GLN A 96 1.87 8.98 -8.60
N LEU A 97 2.46 8.83 -7.40
CA LEU A 97 3.88 8.53 -7.26
C LEU A 97 4.22 7.17 -7.90
N VAL A 98 3.40 6.14 -7.69
CA VAL A 98 3.61 4.84 -8.33
C VAL A 98 3.54 4.95 -9.86
N ASP A 99 2.56 5.67 -10.41
CA ASP A 99 2.44 5.86 -11.86
C ASP A 99 3.68 6.56 -12.44
N ILE A 100 4.20 7.58 -11.76
CA ILE A 100 5.43 8.29 -12.16
C ILE A 100 6.65 7.38 -12.07
N ILE A 101 6.80 6.65 -10.96
CA ILE A 101 7.91 5.71 -10.75
C ILE A 101 7.91 4.63 -11.84
N GLN A 102 6.74 4.08 -12.19
CA GLN A 102 6.61 3.03 -13.20
C GLN A 102 6.98 3.51 -14.61
N GLN A 103 6.77 4.79 -14.91
CA GLN A 103 7.10 5.42 -16.19
C GLN A 103 8.52 6.00 -16.24
N SER A 104 9.23 6.01 -15.12
CA SER A 104 10.58 6.60 -15.02
C SER A 104 11.67 5.64 -15.47
N ASP A 105 12.65 6.15 -16.22
CA ASP A 105 13.89 5.42 -16.52
C ASP A 105 14.69 5.08 -15.25
N ARG A 106 14.47 5.83 -14.16
CA ARG A 106 15.09 5.61 -12.84
C ARG A 106 14.26 4.71 -11.93
N ARG A 107 13.26 4.00 -12.45
CA ARG A 107 12.34 3.14 -11.67
C ARG A 107 13.07 2.27 -10.64
N THR A 108 14.06 1.51 -11.09
CA THR A 108 14.82 0.59 -10.24
C THR A 108 15.58 1.32 -9.12
N GLU A 109 16.17 2.47 -9.41
CA GLU A 109 16.86 3.28 -8.40
C GLU A 109 15.87 3.83 -7.35
N LEU A 110 14.74 4.39 -7.81
CA LEU A 110 13.72 4.94 -6.91
C LEU A 110 13.12 3.87 -6.00
N LEU A 111 12.79 2.70 -6.54
CA LEU A 111 12.24 1.59 -5.75
C LEU A 111 13.28 1.02 -4.77
N ASN A 112 14.55 0.97 -5.16
CA ASN A 112 15.66 0.63 -4.25
C ASN A 112 15.77 1.63 -3.10
N SER A 113 15.74 2.94 -3.38
CA SER A 113 15.79 3.98 -2.36
C SER A 113 14.59 3.92 -1.42
N ILE A 114 13.37 3.76 -1.94
CA ILE A 114 12.18 3.58 -1.09
C ILE A 114 12.35 2.38 -0.15
N TYR A 115 12.90 1.28 -0.66
CA TYR A 115 13.10 0.10 0.15
C TYR A 115 14.20 0.30 1.22
N GLN A 116 15.36 0.82 0.84
CA GLN A 116 16.52 0.95 1.72
C GLN A 116 16.40 2.11 2.71
N ASP A 117 15.83 3.23 2.28
CA ASP A 117 15.86 4.48 3.04
C ASP A 117 14.56 4.74 3.82
N LEU A 118 13.46 4.09 3.44
CA LEU A 118 12.17 4.19 4.14
C LEU A 118 11.73 2.87 4.77
N ILE A 119 11.59 1.80 3.97
CA ILE A 119 10.99 0.54 4.47
C ILE A 119 11.87 -0.10 5.55
N LEU A 120 13.13 -0.42 5.24
CA LEU A 120 14.03 -1.08 6.20
C LEU A 120 14.22 -0.28 7.52
N PRO A 121 14.43 1.04 7.49
CA PRO A 121 14.60 1.80 8.72
C PRO A 121 13.30 1.90 9.52
N CYS A 122 12.13 2.07 8.87
CA CYS A 122 10.84 2.00 9.57
C CYS A 122 10.63 0.65 10.26
N LEU A 123 10.93 -0.47 9.59
CA LEU A 123 10.81 -1.80 10.20
C LEU A 123 11.72 -1.98 11.41
N THR A 124 12.95 -1.44 11.33
CA THR A 124 13.90 -1.45 12.44
C THR A 124 13.34 -0.67 13.63
N LEU A 125 12.83 0.54 13.40
CA LEU A 125 12.24 1.38 14.45
C LEU A 125 10.97 0.75 15.06
N ILE A 126 10.11 0.15 14.25
CA ILE A 126 8.91 -0.58 14.72
C ILE A 126 9.31 -1.75 15.63
N LYS A 127 10.34 -2.51 15.23
CA LYS A 127 10.85 -3.62 16.06
C LYS A 127 11.42 -3.15 17.39
N GLU A 128 11.93 -1.93 17.45
CA GLU A 128 12.41 -1.27 18.67
C GLU A 128 11.31 -0.50 19.43
N GLU A 129 10.04 -0.61 19.00
CA GLU A 129 8.88 0.12 19.56
C GLU A 129 9.01 1.65 19.52
N LYS A 130 9.86 2.16 18.63
CA LYS A 130 10.13 3.59 18.39
C LYS A 130 9.11 4.21 17.43
N PHE A 131 7.86 4.22 17.84
CA PHE A 131 6.75 4.59 16.97
C PHE A 131 6.71 6.08 16.58
N SER A 132 7.15 6.97 17.47
CA SER A 132 7.26 8.41 17.19
C SER A 132 8.33 8.68 16.12
N GLU A 133 9.51 8.07 16.25
CA GLU A 133 10.57 8.16 15.25
C GLU A 133 10.15 7.53 13.92
N THR A 134 9.44 6.40 13.97
CA THR A 134 8.88 5.75 12.77
C THR A 134 7.93 6.71 12.04
N HIS A 135 7.05 7.39 12.77
CA HIS A 135 6.08 8.34 12.21
C HIS A 135 6.79 9.52 11.54
N GLN A 136 7.79 10.11 12.20
CA GLN A 136 8.56 11.21 11.65
C GLN A 136 9.31 10.80 10.37
N LEU A 137 9.98 9.64 10.38
CA LEU A 137 10.66 9.12 9.20
C LEU A 137 9.68 8.90 8.04
N TYR A 138 8.57 8.22 8.32
CA TYR A 138 7.53 7.93 7.34
C TYR A 138 6.99 9.21 6.70
N LYS A 139 6.63 10.19 7.52
CA LYS A 139 6.09 11.49 7.08
C LYS A 139 7.11 12.26 6.25
N ASN A 140 8.32 12.43 6.76
CA ASN A 140 9.36 13.22 6.10
C ASN A 140 9.76 12.63 4.76
N TYR A 141 9.88 11.30 4.67
CA TYR A 141 10.19 10.63 3.42
C TYR A 141 9.05 10.79 2.40
N THR A 142 7.80 10.62 2.84
CA THR A 142 6.61 10.79 1.99
C THR A 142 6.57 12.19 1.36
N LEU A 143 6.80 13.23 2.18
CA LEU A 143 6.85 14.62 1.72
C LEU A 143 8.05 14.91 0.80
N ALA A 144 9.21 14.29 1.07
CA ALA A 144 10.39 14.44 0.22
C ALA A 144 10.19 13.79 -1.15
N LEU A 145 9.61 12.59 -1.19
CA LEU A 145 9.32 11.86 -2.41
C LEU A 145 8.25 12.57 -3.26
N GLU A 146 7.21 13.10 -2.60
CA GLU A 146 6.22 13.99 -3.23
C GLU A 146 6.89 15.18 -3.90
N LYS A 147 7.77 15.87 -3.17
CA LYS A 147 8.48 17.02 -3.68
C LYS A 147 9.43 16.69 -4.84
N GLU A 148 10.05 15.51 -4.84
CA GLU A 148 10.95 15.10 -5.94
C GLU A 148 10.18 14.75 -7.22
N LEU A 149 9.00 14.15 -7.09
CA LEU A 149 8.32 13.51 -8.23
C LEU A 149 7.08 14.27 -8.72
N LEU A 150 6.42 15.08 -7.89
CA LEU A 150 5.19 15.80 -8.25
C LEU A 150 5.39 17.33 -8.40
N HIS A 151 6.59 17.84 -8.13
CA HIS A 151 6.92 19.27 -8.19
C HIS A 151 8.24 19.52 -8.93
#